data_AF-A0A2E3VXD6-F1
#
_entry.id   AF-A0A2E3VXD6-F1
#
_cell.length_a   1.000
_cell.length_b   1.000
_cell.length_c   1.000
_cell.angle_alpha   90.00
_cell.angle_beta   90.00
_cell.angle_gamma   90.00
#
_symmetry.space_group_name_H-M   'P 1'
#
loop_
_entity.id
_entity.type
_entity.pdbx_description
1 polymer ?
#
loop_
_entity_poly.entity_id
_entity_poly.type
_entity_poly.pdbx_seq_one_letter_code
_entity_poly.pdbx_strand_id
1 'polypeptide(L)'
;MDKEELEALLELREIQETKDGLNDNSLICECNCLSKRDIKEALILGNLQTVELDFLKERLGLGSGCSSCIKNFDSWSKKIF
;
A
#
# COMPACT_ATOMS: atom_id res chain seq x y z
N MET A 1 -3.41 32.81 -13.17
CA MET A 1 -2.75 31.49 -13.20
C MET A 1 -2.35 31.27 -14.63
N ASP A 2 -1.08 31.42 -14.89
CA ASP A 2 -0.52 31.44 -16.24
C ASP A 2 -0.36 30.01 -16.77
N LYS A 3 -0.40 29.85 -18.10
CA LYS A 3 -0.38 28.52 -18.74
C LYS A 3 0.88 27.72 -18.39
N GLU A 4 2.03 28.40 -18.32
CA GLU A 4 3.31 27.81 -17.92
C GLU A 4 3.30 27.33 -16.46
N GLU A 5 2.59 28.05 -15.59
CA GLU A 5 2.45 27.70 -14.17
C GLU A 5 1.59 26.44 -13.99
N LEU A 6 0.54 26.27 -14.79
CA LEU A 6 -0.30 25.07 -14.82
C LEU A 6 0.46 23.84 -15.36
N GLU A 7 1.26 24.02 -16.40
CA GLU A 7 2.03 22.95 -17.03
C GLU A 7 3.11 22.40 -16.08
N ALA A 8 3.82 23.29 -15.38
CA ALA A 8 4.78 22.89 -14.35
C ALA A 8 4.13 22.13 -13.18
N LEU A 9 2.91 22.51 -12.78
CA LEU A 9 2.17 21.80 -11.72
C LEU A 9 1.72 20.39 -12.13
N LEU A 10 1.39 20.18 -13.41
CA LEU A 10 1.01 18.88 -13.95
C LEU A 10 2.22 17.94 -13.99
N GLU A 11 3.37 18.40 -14.49
CA GLU A 11 4.61 17.61 -14.49
C GLU A 11 5.04 17.20 -13.07
N LEU A 12 4.93 18.11 -12.11
CA LEU A 12 5.24 17.81 -10.70
C LEU A 12 4.31 16.74 -10.11
N ARG A 13 3.01 16.75 -10.48
CA ARG A 13 2.04 15.73 -10.03
C ARG A 13 2.40 14.35 -10.58
N GLU A 14 2.71 14.25 -11.87
CA GLU A 14 3.08 12.98 -12.49
C GLU A 14 4.34 12.37 -11.84
N ILE A 15 5.34 13.20 -11.52
CA ILE A 15 6.55 12.80 -10.80
C ILE A 15 6.22 12.30 -9.37
N GLN A 16 5.24 12.92 -8.71
CA GLN A 16 4.77 12.52 -7.38
C GLN A 16 4.07 11.15 -7.44
N GLU A 17 3.18 10.94 -8.42
CA GLU A 17 2.50 9.65 -8.62
C GLU A 17 3.50 8.53 -8.95
N THR A 18 4.57 8.81 -9.69
CA THR A 18 5.62 7.82 -9.94
C THR A 18 6.40 7.47 -8.67
N LYS A 19 6.72 8.45 -7.82
CA LYS A 19 7.47 8.23 -6.57
C LYS A 19 6.66 7.47 -5.52
N ASP A 20 5.37 7.76 -5.38
CA ASP A 20 4.48 7.02 -4.47
C ASP A 20 4.23 5.59 -4.99
N GLY A 21 4.03 5.44 -6.30
CA GLY A 21 3.79 4.15 -6.95
C GLY A 21 4.98 3.16 -6.88
N LEU A 22 6.21 3.65 -6.81
CA LEU A 22 7.44 2.84 -6.74
C LEU A 22 7.57 2.06 -5.41
N ASN A 23 7.06 2.58 -4.30
CA ASN A 23 7.17 1.94 -2.98
C ASN A 23 6.05 0.92 -2.73
N ASP A 24 4.93 1.06 -3.44
CA ASP A 24 3.73 0.25 -3.25
C ASP A 24 3.83 -1.15 -3.85
N ASN A 25 4.80 -1.41 -4.74
CA ASN A 25 5.08 -2.73 -5.29
C ASN A 25 5.88 -3.64 -4.33
N SER A 26 6.36 -3.13 -3.19
CA SER A 26 7.10 -3.92 -2.21
C SER A 26 6.22 -5.03 -1.63
N LEU A 27 6.70 -6.28 -1.65
CA LEU A 27 5.99 -7.41 -1.09
C LEU A 27 5.99 -7.35 0.45
N ILE A 28 4.80 -7.45 1.02
CA ILE A 28 4.56 -7.60 2.46
C ILE A 28 4.45 -9.09 2.81
N CYS A 29 3.87 -9.90 1.93
CA CYS A 29 3.80 -11.35 2.09
C CYS A 29 4.22 -12.06 0.81
N GLU A 30 5.37 -12.73 0.86
CA GLU A 30 5.87 -13.51 -0.28
C GLU A 30 5.09 -14.81 -0.50
N CYS A 31 4.54 -15.43 0.56
CA CYS A 31 3.78 -16.68 0.43
C CYS A 31 2.51 -16.54 -0.42
N ASN A 32 1.84 -15.38 -0.32
CA ASN A 32 0.61 -15.10 -1.05
C ASN A 32 0.82 -13.99 -2.11
N CYS A 33 2.08 -13.61 -2.39
CA CYS A 33 2.44 -12.54 -3.32
C CYS A 33 1.70 -11.22 -3.08
N LEU A 34 1.53 -10.83 -1.82
CA LEU A 34 0.84 -9.59 -1.46
C LEU A 34 1.81 -8.44 -1.31
N SER A 35 1.57 -7.38 -2.06
CA SER A 35 2.27 -6.10 -2.01
C SER A 35 1.59 -5.10 -1.09
N LYS A 36 2.28 -3.99 -0.82
CA LYS A 36 1.72 -2.84 -0.12
C LYS A 36 0.48 -2.28 -0.83
N ARG A 37 0.45 -2.27 -2.16
CA ARG A 37 -0.73 -1.88 -2.95
C ARG A 37 -1.93 -2.77 -2.62
N ASP A 38 -1.75 -4.08 -2.62
CA ASP A 38 -2.84 -5.03 -2.37
C ASP A 38 -3.46 -4.84 -0.98
N ILE A 39 -2.62 -4.55 0.03
CA ILE A 39 -3.09 -4.23 1.38
C ILE A 39 -3.91 -2.93 1.38
N LYS A 40 -3.40 -1.86 0.76
CA LYS A 40 -4.12 -0.57 0.67
C LYS A 40 -5.46 -0.73 -0.04
N GLU A 41 -5.49 -1.42 -1.18
CA GLU A 41 -6.71 -1.69 -1.93
C GLU A 41 -7.73 -2.47 -1.11
N ALA A 42 -7.29 -3.51 -0.38
CA ALA A 42 -8.18 -4.27 0.50
C ALA A 42 -8.79 -3.40 1.61
N LEU A 43 -8.01 -2.49 2.21
CA LEU A 43 -8.51 -1.58 3.24
C LEU A 43 -9.49 -0.55 2.68
N ILE A 44 -9.22 -0.01 1.49
CA ILE A 44 -10.13 0.92 0.78
C ILE A 44 -11.45 0.21 0.46
N LEU A 45 -11.40 -1.02 -0.05
CA LEU A 45 -12.59 -1.82 -0.33
C LEU A 45 -13.36 -2.20 0.95
N GLY A 46 -12.64 -2.36 2.07
CA GLY A 46 -13.23 -2.58 3.39
C GLY A 46 -13.73 -1.30 4.08
N ASN A 47 -13.53 -0.12 3.48
CA ASN A 47 -13.79 1.19 4.09
C ASN A 47 -13.12 1.36 5.46
N LEU A 48 -11.90 0.83 5.60
CA LEU A 48 -11.10 0.88 6.82
C LEU A 48 -10.08 2.00 6.74
N GLN A 49 -10.00 2.80 7.81
CA GLN A 49 -9.01 3.87 7.97
C GLN A 49 -7.78 3.43 8.79
N THR A 50 -7.80 2.20 9.31
CA THR A 50 -6.73 1.59 10.10
C THR A 50 -6.35 0.24 9.53
N VAL A 51 -5.10 -0.19 9.76
CA VAL A 51 -4.63 -1.51 9.33
C VAL A 51 -5.17 -2.56 10.32
N GLU A 52 -6.35 -3.11 10.02
CA GLU A 52 -6.95 -4.20 10.79
C GLU A 52 -6.40 -5.55 10.35
N LEU A 53 -5.52 -6.14 11.17
CA LEU A 53 -4.82 -7.36 10.81
C LEU A 53 -5.76 -8.55 10.60
N ASP A 54 -6.79 -8.71 11.44
CA ASP A 54 -7.71 -9.85 11.33
C ASP A 54 -8.56 -9.77 10.05
N PHE A 55 -8.98 -8.56 9.66
CA PHE A 55 -9.61 -8.34 8.35
C PHE A 55 -8.68 -8.75 7.20
N LEU A 56 -7.41 -8.36 7.26
CA LEU A 56 -6.45 -8.70 6.20
C LEU A 56 -6.09 -10.19 6.18
N LYS A 57 -6.09 -10.88 7.33
CA LYS A 57 -5.95 -12.33 7.40
C LYS A 57 -7.10 -13.04 6.71
N GLU A 58 -8.33 -12.64 7.00
CA GLU A 58 -9.53 -13.25 6.40
C GLU A 58 -9.63 -12.93 4.91
N ARG A 59 -9.33 -11.69 4.52
CA ARG A 59 -9.52 -11.22 3.13
C ARG A 59 -8.41 -11.64 2.18
N LEU A 60 -7.16 -11.59 2.63
CA LEU A 60 -5.98 -11.82 1.79
C LEU A 60 -5.18 -13.06 2.19
N GLY A 61 -5.61 -13.78 3.23
CA GLY A 61 -4.92 -14.97 3.72
C GLY A 61 -3.59 -14.67 4.41
N LEU A 62 -3.35 -13.45 4.89
CA LEU A 62 -2.08 -13.10 5.53
C LEU A 62 -1.73 -14.10 6.65
N GLY A 63 -0.49 -14.57 6.62
CA GLY A 63 0.05 -15.47 7.64
C GLY A 63 -0.35 -16.93 7.53
N SER A 64 -1.14 -17.33 6.53
CA SER A 64 -1.47 -18.74 6.25
C SER A 64 -0.24 -19.59 5.87
N GLY A 65 0.83 -18.95 5.37
CA GLY A 65 2.10 -19.60 5.04
C GLY A 65 3.12 -19.56 6.17
N CYS A 66 4.24 -18.86 5.97
CA CYS A 66 5.36 -18.83 6.93
C CYS A 66 5.13 -17.92 8.16
N SER A 67 4.01 -17.20 8.22
CA SER A 67 3.69 -16.19 9.25
C SER A 67 4.68 -15.00 9.37
N SER A 68 5.69 -14.88 8.51
CA SER A 68 6.69 -13.79 8.56
C SER A 68 6.06 -12.40 8.39
N CYS A 69 5.08 -12.26 7.50
CA CYS A 69 4.33 -11.02 7.30
C CYS A 69 3.60 -10.56 8.57
N ILE A 70 3.07 -11.47 9.39
CA ILE A 70 2.43 -11.13 10.66
C ILE A 70 3.48 -10.74 11.71
N LYS A 71 4.58 -11.49 11.80
CA LYS A 71 5.65 -11.19 12.77
C LYS A 71 6.25 -9.81 12.56
N ASN A 72 6.30 -9.34 11.31
CA ASN A 72 6.79 -8.03 10.94
C ASN A 72 5.68 -6.97 10.84
N PHE A 73 4.49 -7.22 11.37
CA PHE A 73 3.32 -6.33 11.27
C PHE A 73 3.64 -4.88 11.61
N ASP A 74 4.24 -4.63 12.77
CA ASP A 74 4.60 -3.28 13.23
C ASP A 74 5.56 -2.52 12.30
N SER A 75 6.34 -3.24 11.51
CA SER A 75 7.34 -2.67 10.60
C SER A 75 6.71 -2.16 9.30
N TRP A 76 5.72 -2.87 8.77
CA TRP A 76 5.07 -2.50 7.51
C TRP A 76 3.74 -1.78 7.68
N SER A 77 2.99 -2.01 8.77
CA SER A 77 1.67 -1.37 9.00
C SER A 77 1.77 0.16 9.04
N LYS A 78 2.83 0.68 9.66
CA LYS A 78 3.16 2.12 9.72
C LYS A 78 3.54 2.75 8.38
N LYS A 79 3.70 1.93 7.34
CA LYS A 79 4.03 2.39 5.99
C LYS A 79 2.82 2.39 5.07
N ILE A 80 1.68 1.82 5.51
CA ILE A 80 0.44 1.73 4.72
C ILE A 80 -0.24 3.09 4.61
N PHE A 81 -0.26 3.84 5.72
CA PHE A 81 -0.77 5.21 5.85
C PHE A 81 0.37 6.14 6.26
#